data_AF-A0AAD9X0D1-F1
#
_entry.id   AF-A0AAD9X0D1-F1
#
_cell.length_a   1.000
_cell.length_b   1.000
_cell.length_c   1.000
_cell.angle_alpha   90.00
_cell.angle_beta   90.00
_cell.angle_gamma   90.00
#
_symmetry.space_group_name_H-M   'P 1'
#
loop_
_entity.id
_entity.type
_entity.pdbx_description
1 polymer ?
#
loop_
_entity_poly.entity_id
_entity_poly.type
_entity_poly.pdbx_seq_one_letter_code
_entity_poly.pdbx_strand_id
1 'polypeptide(L)' 'MQGDEARILLGFPPDSRPSPSQVKAAYKKKVWESHPDLFPIDKKPHAESHFKLISEAHSYLLSDMEMTLIL' A
#
# COMPACT_ATOMS: atom_id res chain seq x y z
N MET A 1 1.08 -5.80 10.28
CA MET A 1 1.46 -6.12 8.89
C MET A 1 2.95 -6.48 8.80
N GLN A 2 3.31 -7.42 7.93
CA GLN A 2 4.71 -7.81 7.63
C GLN A 2 5.24 -7.13 6.36
N GLY A 3 6.56 -7.06 6.17
CA GLY A 3 7.17 -6.41 4.99
C GLY A 3 6.75 -6.99 3.65
N ASP A 4 6.67 -8.33 3.52
CA ASP A 4 6.19 -8.97 2.29
C ASP A 4 4.71 -8.71 2.02
N GLU A 5 3.90 -8.75 3.08
CA GLU A 5 2.47 -8.41 2.99
C GLU A 5 2.27 -6.98 2.48
N ALA A 6 3.02 -6.02 3.02
CA ALA A 6 2.98 -4.62 2.58
C ALA A 6 3.42 -4.46 1.11
N ARG A 7 4.47 -5.19 0.70
CA ARG A 7 4.96 -5.21 -0.69
C ARG A 7 3.90 -5.74 -1.64
N ILE A 8 3.30 -6.89 -1.31
CA ILE A 8 2.27 -7.54 -2.12
C ILE A 8 1.03 -6.64 -2.26
N LEU A 9 0.60 -5.98 -1.17
CA LEU A 9 -0.54 -5.05 -1.21
C LEU A 9 -0.30 -3.86 -2.17
N LEU A 10 0.93 -3.38 -2.27
CA LEU A 10 1.30 -2.34 -3.24
C LEU A 10 1.63 -2.88 -4.63
N GLY A 11 1.59 -4.20 -4.84
CA GLY A 11 1.85 -4.84 -6.13
C GLY A 11 3.33 -5.10 -6.43
N PHE A 12 4.17 -5.13 -5.40
CA PHE A 12 5.57 -5.55 -5.51
C PHE A 12 5.73 -7.05 -5.20
N PRO A 13 6.73 -7.72 -5.79
CA PRO A 13 7.09 -9.07 -5.37
C PRO A 13 7.50 -9.10 -3.88
N PRO A 14 7.31 -10.23 -3.18
CA PRO A 14 7.95 -10.44 -1.89
C PRO A 14 9.48 -10.29 -2.04
N ASP A 15 10.15 -9.93 -0.95
CA ASP A 15 11.59 -9.66 -0.85
C ASP A 15 12.16 -8.52 -1.71
N SER A 16 11.34 -7.89 -2.56
CA SER A 16 11.78 -6.72 -3.33
C SER A 16 12.13 -5.54 -2.41
N ARG A 17 13.00 -4.65 -2.89
CA ARG A 17 13.39 -3.42 -2.17
C ARG A 17 13.02 -2.19 -3.01
N PRO A 18 11.72 -1.85 -3.12
CA PRO A 18 11.31 -0.69 -3.88
C PRO A 18 11.83 0.59 -3.22
N SER A 19 12.15 1.60 -4.03
CA SER A 19 12.52 2.92 -3.53
C SER A 19 11.30 3.68 -3.00
N PRO A 20 11.48 4.73 -2.18
CA PRO A 20 10.38 5.56 -1.71
C PRO A 20 9.52 6.15 -2.84
N SER A 21 10.12 6.49 -3.98
CA SER A 21 9.39 7.00 -5.14
C SER A 21 8.53 5.91 -5.81
N GLN A 22 9.04 4.68 -5.90
CA GLN A 22 8.28 3.52 -6.38
C GLN A 22 7.10 3.21 -5.46
N VAL A 23 7.33 3.21 -4.14
CA VAL A 23 6.26 3.01 -3.13
C VAL A 23 5.17 4.08 -3.26
N LYS A 24 5.54 5.36 -3.37
CA LYS A 24 4.58 6.46 -3.57
C LYS A 24 3.80 6.32 -4.88
N ALA A 25 4.46 5.94 -5.97
CA ALA A 25 3.79 5.74 -7.26
C ALA A 25 2.80 4.56 -7.23
N ALA A 26 3.21 3.43 -6.64
CA ALA A 26 2.37 2.26 -6.46
C ALA A 26 1.15 2.55 -5.56
N TYR A 27 1.35 3.26 -4.45
CA TYR A 27 0.28 3.68 -3.57
C TYR A 27 -0.77 4.54 -4.28
N LYS A 28 -0.35 5.56 -5.04
CA LYS A 28 -1.28 6.40 -5.82
C LYS A 28 -2.14 5.58 -6.77
N LYS A 29 -1.53 4.61 -7.46
CA LYS A 29 -2.24 3.69 -8.35
C LYS A 29 -3.26 2.84 -7.57
N LYS A 30 -2.82 2.22 -6.47
CA LYS A 30 -3.66 1.31 -5.66
C LYS A 30 -4.84 2.01 -4.99
N VAL A 31 -4.63 3.21 -4.46
CA VAL A 31 -5.69 4.07 -3.91
C VAL A 31 -6.78 4.34 -4.95
N TRP A 32 -6.38 4.61 -6.20
CA TRP A 32 -7.35 4.85 -7.26
C TRP A 32 -8.11 3.58 -7.63
N GLU A 33 -7.43 2.44 -7.73
CA GLU A 33 -8.06 1.12 -7.97
C GLU A 33 -9.03 0.70 -6.85
N SER A 34 -8.76 1.10 -5.61
CA SER A 34 -9.56 0.71 -4.43
C SER A 34 -10.51 1.80 -3.94
N HIS A 35 -10.69 2.91 -4.67
CA HIS A 35 -11.47 4.03 -4.19
C HIS A 35 -12.95 3.61 -4.00
N PRO A 36 -13.56 3.73 -2.80
CA PRO A 36 -14.89 3.21 -2.51
C PRO A 36 -16.01 3.74 -3.42
N ASP A 37 -15.84 4.93 -4.01
CA ASP A 37 -16.82 5.49 -4.95
C ASP A 37 -16.84 4.82 -6.33
N LEU A 38 -15.85 3.98 -6.64
CA LEU A 38 -15.86 3.14 -7.85
C LEU A 38 -16.69 1.86 -7.67
N PHE A 39 -17.16 1.59 -6.46
CA PHE A 39 -17.84 0.34 -6.11
C PHE A 39 -19.33 0.57 -5.82
N PRO A 40 -20.19 -0.39 -6.19
CA PRO A 40 -21.59 -0.35 -5.78
C PRO A 40 -21.71 -0.44 -4.26
N ILE A 41 -22.85 0.00 -3.71
CA ILE A 41 -23.07 0.17 -2.26
C ILE A 41 -22.76 -1.10 -1.47
N ASP A 42 -23.14 -2.27 -1.99
CA ASP A 42 -22.91 -3.57 -1.36
C ASP A 42 -21.42 -3.96 -1.28
N LYS A 43 -20.57 -3.36 -2.13
CA LYS A 43 -19.12 -3.60 -2.16
C LYS A 43 -18.32 -2.48 -1.49
N LYS A 44 -18.94 -1.35 -1.12
CA LYS A 44 -18.27 -0.23 -0.43
C LYS A 44 -17.51 -0.64 0.83
N PRO A 45 -18.07 -1.46 1.75
CA PRO A 45 -17.34 -1.87 2.96
C PRO A 45 -16.06 -2.65 2.63
N HIS A 46 -16.10 -3.47 1.58
CA HIS A 46 -14.92 -4.23 1.14
C HIS A 46 -13.86 -3.29 0.56
N ALA A 47 -14.25 -2.38 -0.33
CA ALA A 47 -13.36 -1.39 -0.92
C ALA A 47 -12.74 -0.48 0.15
N GLU A 48 -13.50 -0.07 1.17
CA GLU A 48 -13.00 0.70 2.31
C GLU A 48 -11.96 -0.09 3.12
N SER A 49 -12.23 -1.37 3.41
CA SER A 49 -11.24 -2.21 4.12
C SER A 49 -9.94 -2.36 3.31
N HIS A 50 -10.06 -2.52 2.00
CA HIS A 50 -8.90 -2.66 1.11
C HIS A 50 -8.11 -1.36 1.01
N PHE A 51 -8.79 -0.21 0.90
CA PHE A 51 -8.17 1.11 0.94
C PHE A 51 -7.37 1.33 2.25
N LYS A 52 -7.94 0.91 3.39
CA LYS A 52 -7.26 0.98 4.70
C LYS A 52 -5.99 0.12 4.72
N LEU A 53 -6.05 -1.12 4.22
CA LEU A 53 -4.88 -2.00 4.11
C LEU A 53 -3.79 -1.42 3.20
N ILE A 54 -4.15 -0.84 2.05
CA ILE A 54 -3.21 -0.16 1.14
C ILE A 54 -2.53 1.04 1.82
N SER A 55 -3.28 1.79 2.63
CA SER A 55 -2.77 2.94 3.39
C SER A 55 -1.83 2.52 4.51
N GLU A 56 -2.14 1.42 5.19
CA GLU A 56 -1.25 0.81 6.18
C GLU A 56 0.07 0.37 5.52
N ALA A 57 -0.01 -0.38 4.41
CA ALA A 57 1.13 -0.86 3.62
C ALA A 57 2.10 0.25 3.22
N HIS A 58 1.56 1.35 2.68
CA HIS A 58 2.35 2.52 2.32
C HIS A 58 3.05 3.16 3.53
N SER A 59 2.35 3.28 4.67
CA SER A 59 2.90 3.89 5.88
C SER A 59 4.04 3.05 6.47
N TYR A 60 3.86 1.72 6.51
CA TYR A 60 4.88 0.79 6.98
C TYR A 60 6.15 0.85 6.12
N LEU A 61 6.01 0.74 4.80
CA LEU A 61 7.16 0.75 3.88
C LEU A 61 7.92 2.08 3.91
N LEU A 62 7.24 3.22 4.06
CA LEU A 62 7.93 4.50 4.24
C LEU A 62 8.64 4.59 5.59
N SER A 63 8.02 4.11 6.68
CA SER A 63 8.64 4.15 8.02
C SER A 63 9.90 3.28 8.10
N ASP A 64 9.90 2.11 7.46
CA ASP A 64 11.05 1.20 7.38
C ASP A 64 12.20 1.84 6.60
N MET A 65 11.88 2.55 5.50
CA MET A 65 12.88 3.22 4.67
C MET A 65 13.49 4.45 5.33
N GLU A 66 12.71 5.23 6.09
CA GLU A 66 13.24 6.36 6.88
C GLU A 66 14.14 5.87 8.02
N MET A 67 13.83 4.73 8.65
CA MET A 67 14.69 4.11 9.67
C MET A 67 15.99 3.53 9.10
N THR A 68 15.98 3.08 7.84
CA THR A 68 17.17 2.53 7.16
C THR A 68 18.19 3.62 6.77
N LEU A 69 17.78 4.89 6.71
CA LEU A 69 18.65 6.03 6.38
C LEU A 69 19.37 6.65 7.60
N ILE A 70 19.09 6.18 8.83
CA ILE A 70 19.63 6.76 10.08
C ILE A 70 20.78 5.91 10.69
N LEU A 71 21.21 4.82 10.05
CA LEU A 71 22.35 3.98 10.45
C LEU A 71 23.54 4.14 9.47
#